data_AF-A0A3E4YLD1-F1
#
_entry.id   AF-A0A3E4YLD1-F1
#
_cell.length_a   1.000
_cell.length_b   1.000
_cell.length_c   1.000
_cell.angle_alpha   90.00
_cell.angle_beta   90.00
_cell.angle_gamma   90.00
#
_symmetry.space_group_name_H-M   'P 1'
#
loop_
_entity.id
_entity.type
_entity.pdbx_description
1 polymer ?
#
loop_
_entity_poly.entity_id
_entity_poly.type
_entity_poly.pdbx_seq_one_letter_code
_entity_poly.pdbx_strand_id
1 'polypeptide(L)'
;MIKENENTEYIKFLTDICALCKGWYDENKYPTLLKALNEYYHKEYGNENFEISKDFALQLFIYPLVTEIINRNPKMVKYIFNPAIEEFDNTQNMSMHDIMYARCLTLIHNTKKDIFDIPDDVLKGQYNII
;
A
#
# COMPACT_ATOMS: atom_id res chain seq x y z
N MET A 1 16.58 12.64 -19.20
CA MET A 1 16.20 11.39 -19.88
C MET A 1 16.24 10.14 -18.98
N ILE A 2 17.35 9.68 -18.41
CA ILE A 2 17.30 8.46 -17.55
C ILE A 2 16.58 8.71 -16.20
N LYS A 3 16.84 9.85 -15.54
CA LYS A 3 16.21 10.21 -14.25
C LYS A 3 14.69 10.47 -14.30
N GLU A 4 14.14 10.76 -15.49
CA GLU A 4 12.71 11.04 -15.63
C GLU A 4 11.89 9.75 -15.69
N ASN A 5 12.39 8.70 -16.34
CA ASN A 5 11.72 7.40 -16.44
C ASN A 5 11.65 6.65 -15.10
N GLU A 6 12.72 6.65 -14.32
CA GLU A 6 12.75 6.01 -13.00
C GLU A 6 11.73 6.63 -12.03
N ASN A 7 11.50 7.94 -12.14
CA ASN A 7 10.52 8.64 -11.32
C ASN A 7 9.08 8.26 -11.74
N THR A 8 8.81 8.06 -13.03
CA THR A 8 7.48 7.65 -13.52
C THR A 8 7.12 6.23 -13.09
N GLU A 9 8.04 5.26 -13.19
CA GLU A 9 7.80 3.89 -12.75
C GLU A 9 7.61 3.79 -11.24
N TYR A 10 8.41 4.53 -10.47
CA TYR A 10 8.25 4.58 -9.02
C TYR A 10 6.92 5.21 -8.59
N ILE A 11 6.50 6.31 -9.22
CA ILE A 11 5.20 6.93 -8.94
C ILE A 11 4.04 6.01 -9.34
N LYS A 12 4.15 5.29 -10.47
CA LYS A 12 3.18 4.25 -10.84
C LYS A 12 3.10 3.17 -9.76
N PHE A 13 4.23 2.61 -9.35
CA PHE A 13 4.29 1.61 -8.28
C PHE A 13 3.58 2.10 -7.01
N LEU A 14 3.92 3.29 -6.51
CA LEU A 14 3.28 3.84 -5.32
C LEU A 14 1.77 4.06 -5.50
N THR A 15 1.36 4.49 -6.68
CA THR A 15 -0.05 4.69 -7.04
C THR A 15 -0.82 3.37 -7.02
N ASP A 16 -0.27 2.33 -7.64
CA ASP A 16 -0.84 0.99 -7.71
C ASP A 16 -1.00 0.42 -6.30
N ILE A 17 0.06 0.46 -5.49
CA ILE A 17 0.01 -0.02 -4.09
C ILE A 17 -0.99 0.79 -3.26
N CYS A 18 -1.08 2.11 -3.44
CA CYS A 18 -2.05 2.95 -2.73
C CYS A 18 -3.49 2.57 -3.07
N ALA A 19 -3.78 2.35 -4.36
CA ALA A 19 -5.09 1.92 -4.82
C ALA A 19 -5.46 0.54 -4.27
N LEU A 20 -4.52 -0.42 -4.28
CA LEU A 20 -4.71 -1.72 -3.66
C LEU A 20 -5.01 -1.59 -2.16
N CYS A 21 -4.18 -0.86 -1.41
CA CYS A 21 -4.39 -0.64 0.02
C CYS A 21 -5.72 0.05 0.36
N LYS A 22 -6.33 0.77 -0.59
CA LYS A 22 -7.64 1.44 -0.44
C LYS A 22 -8.84 0.61 -0.90
N GLY A 23 -8.63 -0.62 -1.37
CA GLY A 23 -9.72 -1.49 -1.87
C GLY A 23 -10.15 -1.19 -3.30
N TRP A 24 -9.33 -0.49 -4.10
CA TRP A 24 -9.70 -0.13 -5.48
C TRP A 24 -9.28 -1.21 -6.48
N TYR A 25 -9.79 -2.42 -6.27
CA TYR A 25 -9.58 -3.60 -7.12
C TYR A 25 -10.80 -4.52 -7.05
N ASP A 26 -10.83 -5.58 -7.86
CA ASP A 26 -11.94 -6.55 -7.83
C ASP A 26 -11.85 -7.45 -6.59
N GLU A 27 -12.55 -7.05 -5.52
CA GLU A 27 -12.63 -7.80 -4.26
C GLU A 27 -13.33 -9.16 -4.43
N ASN A 28 -14.12 -9.38 -5.49
CA ASN A 28 -14.70 -10.71 -5.76
C ASN A 28 -13.62 -11.68 -6.23
N LYS A 29 -12.69 -11.20 -7.07
CA LYS A 29 -11.55 -12.00 -7.57
C LYS A 29 -10.46 -12.14 -6.52
N TYR A 30 -10.23 -11.09 -5.72
CA TYR A 30 -9.19 -11.06 -4.69
C TYR A 30 -9.80 -10.70 -3.32
N PRO A 31 -10.28 -11.67 -2.53
CA PRO A 31 -11.05 -11.37 -1.30
C PRO A 31 -10.29 -10.66 -0.18
N THR A 32 -8.96 -10.52 -0.29
CA THR A 32 -8.14 -9.85 0.72
C THR A 32 -7.07 -8.99 0.06
N LEU A 33 -6.66 -7.92 0.75
CA LEU A 33 -5.53 -7.09 0.32
C LEU A 33 -4.26 -7.93 0.08
N LEU A 34 -4.00 -8.92 0.94
CA LEU A 34 -2.81 -9.77 0.78
C LEU A 34 -2.85 -10.57 -0.52
N LYS A 35 -4.03 -11.09 -0.91
CA LYS A 35 -4.20 -11.78 -2.20
C LYS A 35 -4.02 -10.82 -3.38
N ALA A 36 -4.54 -9.61 -3.28
CA ALA A 36 -4.39 -8.60 -4.33
C ALA A 36 -2.92 -8.18 -4.50
N LEU A 37 -2.19 -7.97 -3.39
CA LEU A 37 -0.76 -7.69 -3.41
C LEU A 37 0.06 -8.88 -3.93
N ASN A 38 -0.36 -10.11 -3.64
CA ASN A 38 0.28 -11.33 -4.13
C ASN A 38 0.17 -11.42 -5.66
N GLU A 39 -1.01 -11.17 -6.21
CA GLU A 39 -1.21 -11.11 -7.66
C GLU A 39 -0.37 -10.00 -8.30
N TYR A 40 -0.36 -8.81 -7.71
CA TYR A 40 0.47 -7.71 -8.17
C TYR A 40 1.96 -8.10 -8.20
N TYR A 41 2.43 -8.79 -7.15
CA TYR A 41 3.80 -9.31 -7.10
C TYR A 41 4.08 -10.29 -8.25
N HIS A 42 3.18 -11.23 -8.54
CA HIS A 42 3.35 -12.18 -9.64
C HIS A 42 3.39 -11.50 -11.00
N LYS A 43 2.50 -10.54 -11.23
CA LYS A 43 2.44 -9.76 -12.47
C LYS A 43 3.72 -8.95 -12.72
N GLU A 44 4.25 -8.28 -11.70
CA GLU A 44 5.39 -7.36 -11.85
C GLU A 44 6.76 -8.06 -11.74
N TYR A 45 6.85 -9.18 -11.00
CA TYR A 45 8.13 -9.86 -10.72
C TYR A 45 8.23 -11.30 -11.28
N GLY A 46 7.16 -11.86 -11.85
CA GLY A 46 7.18 -13.11 -12.61
C GLY A 46 7.41 -14.39 -11.79
N ASN A 47 7.17 -14.38 -10.48
CA ASN A 47 7.39 -15.54 -9.61
C ASN A 47 6.08 -16.12 -9.07
N GLU A 48 5.33 -16.81 -9.94
CA GLU A 48 3.99 -17.37 -9.68
C GLU A 48 3.94 -18.38 -8.52
N ASN A 49 5.08 -18.98 -8.15
CA ASN A 49 5.15 -20.00 -7.09
C ASN A 49 5.42 -19.44 -5.70
N PHE A 50 5.69 -18.13 -5.57
CA PHE A 50 6.00 -17.51 -4.29
C PHE A 50 4.76 -16.81 -3.71
N GLU A 51 4.28 -17.26 -2.56
CA GLU A 51 3.21 -16.58 -1.84
C GLU A 51 3.78 -15.54 -0.86
N ILE A 52 3.40 -14.28 -1.02
CA ILE A 52 3.90 -13.21 -0.17
C ILE A 52 3.29 -13.28 1.24
N SER A 53 4.13 -13.11 2.26
CA SER A 53 3.67 -12.94 3.65
C SER A 53 3.30 -11.47 3.92
N LYS A 54 2.59 -11.21 5.04
CA LYS A 54 2.34 -9.83 5.50
C LYS A 54 3.64 -9.05 5.74
N ASP A 55 4.66 -9.70 6.29
CA ASP A 55 5.97 -9.07 6.53
C ASP A 55 6.65 -8.69 5.24
N PHE A 56 6.59 -9.58 4.25
CA PHE A 56 7.12 -9.31 2.92
C PHE A 56 6.36 -8.16 2.25
N ALA A 57 5.03 -8.17 2.32
CA ALA A 57 4.18 -7.08 1.81
C ALA A 57 4.46 -5.75 2.52
N LEU A 58 4.70 -5.78 3.84
CA LEU A 58 5.04 -4.60 4.62
C LEU A 58 6.36 -4.00 4.12
N GLN A 59 7.40 -4.82 3.96
CA GLN A 59 8.73 -4.37 3.56
C GLN A 59 8.78 -3.89 2.11
N LEU A 60 8.18 -4.66 1.19
CA LEU A 60 8.31 -4.40 -0.24
C LEU A 60 7.35 -3.32 -0.73
N PHE A 61 6.10 -3.31 -0.25
CA PHE A 61 5.04 -2.47 -0.80
C PHE A 61 4.66 -1.32 0.12
N ILE A 62 4.30 -1.63 1.36
CA ILE A 62 3.65 -0.68 2.25
C ILE A 62 4.66 0.32 2.83
N TYR A 63 5.86 -0.11 3.22
CA TYR A 63 6.88 0.75 3.80
C TYR A 63 7.34 1.87 2.85
N PRO A 64 7.67 1.60 1.56
CA PRO A 64 7.97 2.65 0.60
C PRO A 64 6.82 3.66 0.44
N LEU A 65 5.58 3.17 0.36
CA LEU A 65 4.40 4.00 0.22
C LEU A 65 4.18 4.93 1.42
N VAL A 66 4.24 4.37 2.63
CA VAL A 66 4.09 5.14 3.88
C VAL A 66 5.18 6.18 4.01
N THR A 67 6.43 5.82 3.66
CA THR A 67 7.56 6.74 3.70
C THR A 67 7.34 7.92 2.77
N GLU A 68 6.91 7.68 1.53
CA GLU A 68 6.61 8.76 0.59
C GLU A 68 5.45 9.65 1.06
N ILE A 69 4.38 9.05 1.62
CA ILE A 69 3.25 9.81 2.19
C ILE A 69 3.73 10.74 3.30
N ILE A 70 4.60 10.25 4.19
CA ILE A 70 5.14 11.04 5.30
C ILE A 70 6.07 12.13 4.78
N ASN A 71 6.90 11.84 3.77
CA ASN A 71 7.77 12.84 3.16
C ASN A 71 6.97 14.01 2.58
N ARG A 72 5.83 13.72 1.93
CA ARG A 72 4.92 14.73 1.37
C ARG A 72 4.05 15.43 2.42
N ASN A 73 3.63 14.69 3.44
CA ASN A 73 2.81 15.20 4.53
C ASN A 73 3.25 14.63 5.89
N PRO A 74 4.24 15.27 6.55
CA PRO A 74 4.79 14.77 7.81
C PRO A 74 3.76 14.60 8.94
N LYS A 75 2.62 15.30 8.89
CA LYS A 75 1.54 15.16 9.87
C LYS A 75 0.89 13.78 9.86
N MET A 76 1.05 13.00 8.78
CA MET A 76 0.53 11.64 8.68
C MET A 76 1.23 10.67 9.64
N VAL A 77 2.43 11.00 10.13
CA VAL A 77 3.17 10.16 11.09
C VAL A 77 2.37 9.83 12.36
N LYS A 78 1.41 10.69 12.73
CA LYS A 78 0.52 10.45 13.89
C LYS A 78 -0.22 9.11 13.82
N TYR A 79 -0.49 8.60 12.61
CA TYR A 79 -1.16 7.31 12.42
C TYR A 79 -0.24 6.12 12.72
N ILE A 80 1.07 6.28 12.58
CA ILE A 80 2.07 5.26 12.97
C ILE A 80 2.18 5.15 14.48
N PHE A 81 2.03 6.25 15.20
CA PHE A 81 2.10 6.27 16.65
C PHE A 81 0.73 6.24 17.33
N ASN A 82 -0.35 5.92 16.60
CA ASN A 82 -1.69 5.90 17.18
C ASN A 82 -1.86 4.67 18.09
N PRO A 83 -2.07 4.84 19.41
CA PRO A 83 -2.30 3.74 20.33
C PRO A 83 -3.72 3.15 20.20
N ALA A 84 -4.67 3.87 19.58
CA ALA A 84 -6.06 3.41 19.49
C ALA A 84 -6.19 2.04 18.78
N ILE A 85 -5.29 1.70 17.85
CA ILE A 85 -5.27 0.38 17.19
C ILE A 85 -5.01 -0.76 18.19
N GLU A 86 -4.33 -0.46 19.29
CA GLU A 86 -4.05 -1.42 20.37
C GLU A 86 -5.24 -1.57 21.34
N GLU A 87 -6.17 -0.60 21.37
CA GLU A 87 -7.29 -0.55 22.33
C GLU A 87 -8.60 -1.19 21.81
N PHE A 88 -8.77 -1.34 20.49
CA PHE A 88 -10.04 -1.78 19.88
C PHE A 88 -10.17 -3.28 19.61
N ASP A 89 -9.11 -4.06 19.80
CA ASP A 89 -9.14 -5.51 19.57
C ASP A 89 -8.51 -6.25 20.76
N ASN A 90 -8.75 -7.56 20.91
CA ASN A 90 -8.11 -8.39 21.93
C ASN A 90 -6.60 -8.58 21.63
N THR A 91 -5.86 -7.48 21.56
CA THR A 91 -4.50 -7.29 21.03
C THR A 91 -3.39 -7.88 21.89
N GLN A 92 -3.71 -8.54 23.01
CA GLN A 92 -2.68 -9.17 23.86
C GLN A 92 -1.83 -10.23 23.13
N ASN A 93 -2.25 -10.69 21.93
CA ASN A 93 -1.55 -11.69 21.13
C ASN A 93 -1.07 -11.21 19.75
N MET A 94 -1.19 -9.92 19.38
CA MET A 94 -0.70 -9.46 18.08
C MET A 94 0.81 -9.25 18.08
N SER A 95 1.47 -9.68 17.01
CA SER A 95 2.88 -9.38 16.81
C SER A 95 3.08 -7.88 16.57
N MET A 96 4.26 -7.35 16.90
CA MET A 96 4.63 -5.97 16.55
C MET A 96 4.50 -5.70 15.04
N HIS A 97 4.69 -6.74 14.23
CA HIS A 97 4.53 -6.69 12.78
C HIS A 97 3.07 -6.48 12.36
N ASP A 98 2.12 -7.20 12.96
CA ASP A 98 0.69 -7.00 12.69
C ASP A 98 0.22 -5.61 13.13
N ILE A 99 0.72 -5.13 14.28
CA ILE A 99 0.44 -3.78 14.78
C ILE A 99 0.95 -2.72 13.80
N MET A 100 2.20 -2.87 13.31
CA MET A 100 2.78 -1.94 12.35
C MET A 100 2.05 -1.99 11.01
N TYR A 101 1.70 -3.19 10.53
CA TYR A 101 0.92 -3.38 9.31
C TYR A 101 -0.42 -2.63 9.40
N ALA A 102 -1.18 -2.80 10.49
CA ALA A 102 -2.45 -2.12 10.70
C ALA A 102 -2.33 -0.59 10.79
N ARG A 103 -1.27 -0.09 11.46
CA ARG A 103 -0.95 1.34 11.55
C ARG A 103 -0.66 1.96 10.19
N CYS A 104 0.18 1.30 9.40
CA CYS A 104 0.49 1.70 8.04
C CYS A 104 -0.77 1.73 7.16
N LEU A 105 -1.62 0.71 7.23
CA LEU A 105 -2.88 0.70 6.48
C LEU A 105 -3.81 1.83 6.91
N THR A 106 -3.90 2.13 8.20
CA THR A 106 -4.72 3.25 8.71
C THR A 106 -4.22 4.59 8.15
N LEU A 107 -2.90 4.78 8.12
CA LEU A 107 -2.27 5.95 7.51
C LEU A 107 -2.65 6.07 6.02
N ILE A 108 -2.51 4.99 5.26
CA ILE A 108 -2.83 4.97 3.81
C ILE A 108 -4.31 5.24 3.58
N HIS A 109 -5.22 4.66 4.37
CA HIS A 109 -6.65 4.94 4.26
C HIS A 109 -6.99 6.42 4.49
N ASN A 110 -6.33 7.06 5.46
CA ASN A 110 -6.52 8.48 5.78
C ASN A 110 -5.78 9.44 4.82
N THR A 111 -4.99 8.91 3.89
CA THR A 111 -4.28 9.70 2.89
C THR A 111 -5.24 10.15 1.80
N LYS A 112 -5.21 11.43 1.43
CA LYS A 112 -6.04 11.96 0.35
C LYS A 112 -5.52 11.51 -1.03
N LYS A 113 -6.42 11.43 -2.02
CA LYS A 113 -6.11 10.89 -3.36
C LYS A 113 -5.09 11.73 -4.13
N ASP A 114 -5.01 13.02 -3.83
CA ASP A 114 -4.16 14.01 -4.48
C ASP A 114 -2.69 13.95 -4.04
N ILE A 115 -2.34 13.17 -3.01
CA ILE A 115 -1.00 13.25 -2.42
C ILE A 115 0.13 12.83 -3.37
N PHE A 116 -0.15 11.99 -4.38
CA PHE A 116 0.87 11.50 -5.32
C PHE A 116 0.91 12.31 -6.62
N ASP A 117 0.17 13.43 -6.72
CA ASP A 117 0.02 14.21 -7.97
C ASP A 117 -0.28 13.30 -9.18
N ILE A 118 -1.13 12.30 -8.93
CA ILE A 118 -1.43 11.23 -9.88
C ILE A 118 -2.13 11.87 -11.08
N PRO A 119 -1.60 11.70 -12.31
CA PRO A 119 -2.24 12.20 -13.52
C PRO A 119 -3.71 11.74 -13.64
N ASP A 120 -4.62 12.64 -14.02
CA ASP A 120 -6.07 12.38 -14.06
C ASP A 120 -6.47 11.22 -14.99
N ASP A 121 -5.63 10.88 -15.97
CA ASP A 121 -5.77 9.74 -16.87
C ASP A 121 -5.62 8.39 -16.16
N VAL A 122 -4.75 8.30 -15.16
CA VAL A 122 -4.65 7.14 -14.26
C VAL A 122 -5.93 6.95 -13.44
N LEU A 123 -6.56 8.05 -13.01
CA LEU A 123 -7.76 8.03 -12.15
C LEU A 123 -9.07 7.76 -12.90
N LYS A 124 -9.08 7.74 -14.24
CA LYS A 124 -10.28 7.58 -15.09
C LYS A 124 -10.78 6.14 -15.26
N GLY A 125 -10.34 5.21 -14.41
CA GLY A 125 -10.98 3.90 -14.27
C GLY A 125 -10.61 2.87 -15.35
N GLN A 126 -9.52 3.08 -16.10
CA GLN A 126 -8.86 2.03 -16.90
C GLN A 126 -7.66 1.42 -16.15
N TYR A 127 -7.64 1.56 -14.83
CA TYR A 127 -6.51 1.18 -14.01
C TYR A 127 -6.58 -0.31 -13.65
N ASN A 128 -6.29 -1.16 -14.65
CA ASN A 128 -6.11 -2.60 -14.46
C ASN A 128 -4.79 -2.86 -13.74
N ILE A 129 -4.80 -2.64 -12.42
CA ILE A 129 -3.66 -2.92 -11.54
C ILE A 129 -3.37 -4.43 -11.54
N ILE A 130 -4.43 -5.25 -11.47
CA ILE A 130 -4.44 -6.73 -11.46
C ILE A 130 -5.68 -7.26 -12.18
#